data_AF-A0A3A4U5E2-F1
#
_entry.id   AF-A0A3A4U5E2-F1
#
_cell.length_a   1.000
_cell.length_b   1.000
_cell.length_c   1.000
_cell.angle_alpha   90.00
_cell.angle_beta   90.00
_cell.angle_gamma   90.00
#
_symmetry.space_group_name_H-M   'P 1'
#
loop_
_entity.id
_entity.type
_entity.pdbx_description
1 polymer ?
#
loop_
_entity_poly.entity_id
_entity_poly.type
_entity_poly.pdbx_seq_one_letter_code
_entity_poly.pdbx_strand_id
1 'polypeptide(L)'
;MLETGLPLLALVAVGHAASLEWEEGSIELSLSYAGGGLGLLTVRLLVGLGVFLPVTAATLGAFTLLMPELADPGPLSVFRVAWLVTPPALLVGTIGLLASIAGKHYVAGIAAGLLPWGLDLLMPGKVTGSLFLFQASHPLPGLSLEANRWWLMAAALMVLALAATLWGRRERAVRCQAGGGRPGLRAARGDC
;
A
#
# COMPACT_ATOMS: atom_id res chain seq x y z
N MET A 1 -6.28 2.90 -19.30
CA MET A 1 -4.92 2.32 -19.12
C MET A 1 -4.27 2.78 -17.82
N LEU A 2 -4.22 4.08 -17.53
CA LEU A 2 -3.71 4.60 -16.25
C LEU A 2 -4.41 4.00 -15.02
N GLU A 3 -5.75 3.97 -15.04
CA GLU A 3 -6.55 3.45 -13.93
C GLU A 3 -6.25 1.98 -13.59
N THR A 4 -5.85 1.18 -14.58
CA THR A 4 -5.57 -0.25 -14.40
C THR A 4 -4.10 -0.51 -14.08
N GLY A 5 -3.17 0.27 -14.66
CA GLY A 5 -1.73 0.07 -14.49
C GLY A 5 -1.15 0.62 -13.18
N LEU A 6 -1.62 1.78 -12.72
CA LEU A 6 -1.10 2.42 -11.50
C LEU A 6 -1.35 1.61 -10.21
N PRO A 7 -2.50 0.94 -10.03
CA PRO A 7 -2.68 0.02 -8.91
C PRO A 7 -1.69 -1.15 -8.91
N LEU A 8 -1.33 -1.68 -10.08
CA LEU A 8 -0.32 -2.74 -10.18
C LEU A 8 1.07 -2.23 -9.81
N LEU A 9 1.42 -1.02 -10.27
CA LEU A 9 2.66 -0.36 -9.87
C LEU A 9 2.72 -0.14 -8.36
N ALA A 10 1.65 0.39 -7.75
CA ALA A 10 1.57 0.58 -6.30
C ALA A 10 1.66 -0.75 -5.54
N LEU A 11 1.04 -1.81 -6.05
CA LEU A 11 1.12 -3.16 -5.49
C LEU A 11 2.56 -3.67 -5.45
N VAL A 12 3.30 -3.51 -6.55
CA VAL A 12 4.70 -3.95 -6.62
C VAL A 12 5.61 -3.05 -5.79
N ALA A 13 5.49 -1.72 -5.93
CA ALA A 13 6.37 -0.76 -5.27
C ALA A 13 6.15 -0.68 -3.75
N VAL A 14 4.91 -0.72 -3.29
CA VAL A 14 4.54 -0.56 -1.87
C VAL A 14 4.26 -1.92 -1.23
N GLY A 15 3.54 -2.81 -1.91
CA GLY A 15 3.11 -4.09 -1.32
C GLY A 15 4.27 -5.05 -1.04
N HIS A 16 5.32 -5.03 -1.86
CA HIS A 16 6.50 -5.87 -1.70
C HIS A 16 7.52 -5.31 -0.70
N ALA A 17 7.41 -4.04 -0.33
CA ALA A 17 8.46 -3.32 0.40
C ALA A 17 8.77 -3.94 1.79
N ALA A 18 7.78 -4.56 2.43
CA ALA A 18 7.95 -5.17 3.76
C ALA A 18 8.27 -6.68 3.73
N SER A 19 8.03 -7.40 2.63
CA SER A 19 8.24 -8.85 2.57
C SER A 19 9.68 -9.26 2.27
N LEU A 20 10.47 -8.40 1.63
CA LEU A 20 11.86 -8.71 1.23
C LEU A 20 12.69 -9.30 2.38
N GLU A 21 12.66 -8.67 3.55
CA GLU A 21 13.43 -9.09 4.72
C GLU A 21 13.00 -10.44 5.30
N TRP A 22 11.72 -10.78 5.14
CA TRP A 22 11.19 -12.06 5.61
C TRP A 22 11.62 -13.21 4.70
N GLU A 23 11.71 -12.96 3.40
CA GLU A 23 12.09 -13.95 2.40
C GLU A 23 13.60 -14.14 2.32
N GLU A 24 14.36 -13.06 2.48
CA GLU A 24 15.82 -13.10 2.59
C GLU A 24 16.28 -13.67 3.94
N GLY A 25 15.38 -13.85 4.90
CA GLY A 25 15.70 -14.29 6.27
C GLY A 25 16.53 -13.27 7.06
N SER A 26 16.70 -12.06 6.55
CA SER A 26 17.50 -10.98 7.12
C SER A 26 16.75 -10.17 8.20
N ILE A 27 15.47 -10.45 8.44
CA ILE A 27 14.63 -9.69 9.38
C ILE A 27 15.24 -9.56 10.78
N GLU A 28 15.90 -10.61 11.30
CA GLU A 28 16.53 -10.58 12.63
C GLU A 28 17.71 -9.60 12.68
N LEU A 29 18.52 -9.60 11.61
CA LEU A 29 19.63 -8.68 11.45
C LEU A 29 19.11 -7.24 11.28
N SER A 30 18.11 -7.05 10.43
CA SER A 30 17.53 -5.74 10.14
C SER A 30 16.84 -5.11 11.36
N LEU A 31 16.23 -5.92 12.23
CA LEU A 31 15.64 -5.46 13.50
C LEU A 31 16.67 -5.17 14.61
N SER A 32 17.93 -5.58 14.42
CA SER A 32 19.04 -5.34 15.35
C SER A 32 19.69 -3.96 15.18
N TYR A 33 19.48 -3.28 14.04
CA TYR A 33 20.01 -1.94 13.78
C TYR A 33 19.33 -0.84 14.61
N ALA A 34 20.10 0.23 14.86
CA ALA A 34 19.62 1.44 15.52
C ALA A 34 18.56 2.14 14.63
N GLY A 35 17.31 2.17 15.09
CA GLY A 35 16.16 2.71 14.35
C GLY A 35 14.89 1.90 14.55
N GLY A 36 15.02 0.64 14.98
CA GLY A 36 13.89 -0.24 15.26
C GLY A 36 13.10 -0.65 14.03
N GLY A 37 12.14 -1.54 14.23
CA GLY A 37 11.31 -2.11 13.16
C GLY A 37 10.42 -1.07 12.51
N LEU A 38 9.83 -0.14 13.26
CA LEU A 38 9.06 0.96 12.66
C LEU A 38 9.92 1.88 11.78
N GLY A 39 11.19 2.11 12.16
CA GLY A 39 12.14 2.85 11.32
C GLY A 39 12.38 2.15 9.98
N LEU A 40 12.60 0.83 10.03
CA LEU A 40 12.76 0.01 8.83
C LEU A 40 11.51 0.05 7.93
N LEU A 41 10.32 -0.13 8.49
CA LEU A 41 9.06 -0.04 7.73
C LEU A 41 8.90 1.35 7.10
N THR A 42 9.23 2.42 7.82
CA THR A 42 9.19 3.79 7.30
C THR A 42 10.13 3.97 6.11
N VAL A 43 11.39 3.52 6.22
CA VAL A 43 12.36 3.58 5.12
C VAL A 43 11.83 2.82 3.90
N ARG A 44 11.28 1.62 4.10
CA ARG A 44 10.72 0.80 3.02
C ARG A 44 9.52 1.46 2.36
N LEU A 45 8.63 2.07 3.13
CA LEU A 45 7.52 2.87 2.61
C LEU A 45 8.02 4.08 1.82
N LEU A 46 9.04 4.78 2.31
CA LEU A 46 9.65 5.91 1.60
C LEU A 46 10.30 5.49 0.29
N VAL A 47 10.97 4.32 0.26
CA VAL A 47 11.51 3.75 -1.00
C VAL A 47 10.38 3.39 -1.96
N GLY A 48 9.34 2.70 -1.47
CA GLY A 48 8.18 2.34 -2.29
C GLY A 48 7.46 3.56 -2.86
N LEU A 49 7.26 4.60 -2.05
CA LEU A 49 6.72 5.89 -2.49
C LEU A 49 7.68 6.62 -3.43
N GLY A 50 8.98 6.53 -3.18
CA GLY A 50 10.04 7.09 -4.03
C GLY A 50 10.13 6.43 -5.40
N VAL A 51 9.63 5.21 -5.57
CA VAL A 51 9.44 4.58 -6.88
C VAL A 51 8.07 4.94 -7.46
N PHE A 52 7.01 4.84 -6.64
CA PHE A 52 5.63 5.06 -7.08
C PHE A 52 5.38 6.48 -7.60
N LEU A 53 5.80 7.51 -6.86
CA LEU A 53 5.51 8.91 -7.20
C LEU A 53 6.21 9.36 -8.49
N PRO A 54 7.52 9.12 -8.71
CA PRO A 54 8.17 9.52 -9.96
C PRO A 54 7.65 8.76 -11.17
N VAL A 55 7.34 7.46 -11.04
CA VAL A 55 6.77 6.69 -12.15
C VAL A 55 5.35 7.19 -12.46
N THR A 56 4.55 7.51 -11.44
CA THR A 56 3.23 8.11 -11.64
C THR A 56 3.33 9.47 -12.32
N ALA A 57 4.25 10.34 -11.85
CA ALA A 57 4.49 11.65 -12.44
C ALA A 57 4.99 11.55 -13.89
N ALA A 58 5.92 10.64 -14.17
CA ALA A 58 6.43 10.39 -15.52
C ALA A 58 5.32 9.87 -16.45
N THR A 59 4.45 8.99 -15.94
CA THR A 59 3.32 8.48 -16.73
C THR A 59 2.32 9.60 -17.02
N LEU A 60 1.95 10.40 -16.01
CA LEU A 60 1.07 11.57 -16.21
C LEU A 60 1.68 12.58 -17.18
N GLY A 61 2.98 12.86 -17.07
CA GLY A 61 3.71 13.74 -17.98
C GLY A 61 3.78 13.21 -19.42
N ALA A 62 3.94 11.90 -19.60
CA ALA A 62 3.85 11.28 -20.92
C ALA A 62 2.44 11.45 -21.53
N PHE A 63 1.39 11.30 -20.72
CA PHE A 63 0.01 11.53 -21.16
C PHE A 63 -0.24 12.99 -21.52
N THR A 64 0.32 13.97 -20.80
CA THR A 64 0.16 15.39 -21.16
C THR A 64 0.87 15.77 -22.44
N LEU A 65 1.99 15.13 -22.75
CA LEU A 65 2.69 15.32 -24.04
C LEU A 65 1.87 14.74 -25.22
N LEU A 66 1.16 13.64 -24.99
CA LEU A 66 0.33 12.98 -26.00
C LEU A 66 -1.06 13.63 -26.16
N MET A 67 -1.57 14.26 -25.10
CA MET A 67 -2.89 14.91 -25.03
C MET A 67 -2.71 16.28 -24.37
N PRO A 68 -2.30 17.32 -25.12
CA PRO A 68 -1.97 18.63 -24.56
C PRO A 68 -3.15 19.33 -23.89
N GLU A 69 -4.38 18.95 -24.25
CA GLU A 69 -5.63 19.38 -23.60
C GLU A 69 -5.66 19.09 -22.08
N LEU A 70 -4.86 18.13 -21.61
CA LEU A 70 -4.72 17.81 -20.18
C LEU A 70 -3.90 18.83 -19.39
N ALA A 71 -3.10 19.65 -20.08
CA ALA A 71 -2.21 20.63 -19.45
C ALA A 71 -2.98 21.88 -18.97
N ASP A 72 -4.09 22.20 -19.62
CA ASP A 72 -4.89 23.36 -19.27
C ASP A 72 -5.70 23.14 -17.98
N PRO A 73 -5.88 24.17 -17.14
CA PRO A 73 -6.72 24.10 -15.95
C PRO A 73 -8.20 24.09 -16.34
N GLY A 74 -8.65 22.95 -16.88
CA GLY A 74 -10.01 22.69 -17.29
C GLY A 74 -10.63 21.49 -16.55
N PRO A 75 -11.81 21.02 -16.99
CA PRO A 75 -12.44 19.83 -16.43
C PRO A 75 -11.61 18.56 -16.61
N LEU A 76 -10.68 18.55 -17.57
CA LEU A 76 -9.71 17.49 -17.82
C LEU A 76 -8.30 18.04 -17.54
N SER A 77 -7.92 18.11 -16.26
CA SER A 77 -6.57 18.53 -15.86
C SER A 77 -5.76 17.36 -15.33
N VAL A 78 -4.44 17.44 -15.46
CA VAL A 78 -3.48 16.45 -14.89
C VAL A 78 -3.75 16.17 -13.42
N PHE A 79 -4.03 17.22 -12.64
CA PHE A 79 -4.33 17.10 -11.22
C PHE A 79 -5.59 16.28 -10.97
N ARG A 80 -6.63 16.47 -11.78
CA ARG A 80 -7.86 15.69 -11.67
C ARG A 80 -7.60 14.22 -12.01
N VAL A 81 -6.83 13.95 -13.07
CA VAL A 81 -6.45 12.58 -13.43
C VAL A 81 -5.64 11.94 -12.30
N ALA A 82 -4.65 12.64 -11.74
CA ALA A 82 -3.86 12.17 -10.60
C ALA A 82 -4.75 11.85 -9.39
N TRP A 83 -5.71 12.72 -9.07
CA TRP A 83 -6.65 12.51 -7.98
C TRP A 83 -7.58 11.31 -8.20
N LEU A 84 -7.92 11.01 -9.45
CA LEU A 84 -8.77 9.86 -9.78
C LEU A 84 -8.02 8.53 -9.67
N VAL A 85 -6.73 8.49 -9.99
CA VAL A 85 -5.96 7.24 -10.05
C VAL A 85 -5.17 6.93 -8.78
N THR A 86 -4.79 7.94 -8.00
CA THR A 86 -3.90 7.76 -6.84
C THR A 86 -4.58 7.04 -5.66
N PRO A 87 -5.78 7.42 -5.20
CA PRO A 87 -6.44 6.76 -4.09
C PRO A 87 -6.65 5.25 -4.26
N PRO A 88 -7.20 4.73 -5.39
CA PRO A 88 -7.34 3.29 -5.57
C PRO A 88 -5.97 2.58 -5.65
N ALA A 89 -4.96 3.21 -6.25
CA ALA A 89 -3.62 2.64 -6.29
C ALA A 89 -3.00 2.51 -4.88
N LEU A 90 -3.11 3.54 -4.05
CA LEU A 90 -2.64 3.50 -2.66
C LEU A 90 -3.39 2.46 -1.83
N LEU A 91 -4.71 2.33 -2.01
CA LEU A 91 -5.49 1.30 -1.31
C LEU A 91 -5.00 -0.10 -1.68
N VAL A 92 -4.85 -0.40 -2.98
CA VAL A 92 -4.35 -1.70 -3.44
C VAL A 92 -2.93 -1.97 -2.92
N GLY A 93 -2.04 -0.98 -2.99
CA GLY A 93 -0.67 -1.10 -2.47
C GLY A 93 -0.61 -1.35 -0.96
N THR A 94 -1.43 -0.65 -0.18
CA THR A 94 -1.47 -0.81 1.29
C THR A 94 -2.13 -2.13 1.72
N ILE A 95 -3.13 -2.64 0.99
CA ILE A 95 -3.67 -3.99 1.19
C ILE A 95 -2.59 -5.04 0.94
N GLY A 96 -1.86 -4.89 -0.18
CA GLY A 96 -0.74 -5.78 -0.50
C GLY A 96 0.34 -5.77 0.58
N LEU A 97 0.66 -4.59 1.12
CA LEU A 97 1.60 -4.44 2.24
C LEU A 97 1.11 -5.14 3.51
N LEU A 98 -0.15 -4.94 3.90
CA LEU A 98 -0.72 -5.56 5.08
C LEU A 98 -0.69 -7.09 4.95
N ALA A 99 -1.08 -7.61 3.80
CA ALA A 99 -1.10 -9.04 3.53
C ALA A 99 0.30 -9.65 3.39
N SER A 100 1.27 -8.92 2.82
CA SER A 100 2.66 -9.38 2.75
C SER A 100 3.30 -9.46 4.12
N ILE A 101 3.01 -8.48 4.99
CA ILE A 101 3.37 -8.55 6.41
C ILE A 101 2.66 -9.76 7.04
N ALA A 102 1.34 -9.87 6.95
CA ALA A 102 0.58 -10.96 7.58
C ALA A 102 1.06 -12.36 7.14
N GLY A 103 1.27 -12.55 5.83
CA GLY A 103 1.69 -13.82 5.23
C GLY A 103 3.19 -14.09 5.31
N LYS A 104 4.03 -13.10 5.65
CA LYS A 104 5.51 -13.20 5.57
C LYS A 104 6.04 -13.56 4.16
N HIS A 105 5.24 -13.31 3.13
CA HIS A 105 5.55 -13.68 1.75
C HIS A 105 5.01 -12.61 0.80
N TYR A 106 5.76 -12.27 -0.25
CA TYR A 106 5.33 -11.29 -1.24
C TYR A 106 4.10 -11.78 -2.02
N VAL A 107 4.02 -13.08 -2.28
CA VAL A 107 2.92 -13.71 -3.04
C VAL A 107 1.58 -13.46 -2.34
N ALA A 108 1.55 -13.52 -1.00
CA ALA A 108 0.35 -13.21 -0.23
C ALA A 108 -0.07 -11.73 -0.41
N GLY A 109 0.91 -10.83 -0.46
CA GLY A 109 0.69 -9.41 -0.75
C GLY A 109 0.13 -9.17 -2.15
N ILE A 110 0.76 -9.75 -3.17
CA ILE A 110 0.32 -9.62 -4.56
C ILE A 110 -1.10 -10.18 -4.71
N ALA A 111 -1.35 -11.39 -4.21
CA ALA A 111 -2.67 -12.00 -4.29
C ALA A 111 -3.75 -11.15 -3.62
N ALA A 112 -3.49 -10.66 -2.40
CA ALA A 112 -4.44 -9.83 -1.66
C ALA A 112 -4.71 -8.47 -2.31
N GLY A 113 -3.72 -7.86 -2.96
CA GLY A 113 -3.92 -6.61 -3.71
C GLY A 113 -4.62 -6.81 -5.05
N LEU A 114 -4.35 -7.93 -5.74
CA LEU A 114 -5.01 -8.28 -6.99
C LEU A 114 -6.48 -8.69 -6.80
N LEU A 115 -6.84 -9.25 -5.65
CA LEU A 115 -8.23 -9.66 -5.38
C LEU A 115 -9.23 -8.50 -5.50
N PRO A 116 -9.14 -7.39 -4.75
CA PRO A 116 -10.09 -6.29 -4.86
C PRO A 116 -10.04 -5.65 -6.25
N TRP A 117 -8.85 -5.55 -6.86
CA TRP A 117 -8.66 -5.06 -8.22
C TRP A 117 -9.39 -5.93 -9.26
N GLY A 118 -9.21 -7.24 -9.21
CA GLY A 118 -9.83 -8.20 -10.12
C GLY A 118 -11.33 -8.37 -9.88
N LEU A 119 -11.77 -8.33 -8.63
CA LEU A 119 -13.20 -8.37 -8.28
C LEU A 119 -13.95 -7.15 -8.81
N ASP A 120 -13.36 -5.96 -8.75
CA ASP A 120 -13.99 -4.75 -9.29
C ASP A 120 -14.03 -4.76 -10.84
N LEU A 121 -13.04 -5.39 -11.50
CA LEU A 121 -13.06 -5.59 -12.96
C LEU A 121 -14.09 -6.63 -13.42
N LEU A 122 -14.17 -7.77 -12.72
CA LEU A 122 -15.02 -8.89 -13.10
C LEU A 122 -16.48 -8.69 -12.69
N MET A 123 -16.71 -8.02 -11.56
CA MET A 123 -18.02 -7.85 -10.95
C MET A 123 -18.22 -6.44 -10.39
N PRO A 124 -18.23 -5.40 -11.25
CA PRO A 124 -18.36 -4.00 -10.82
C PRO A 124 -19.57 -3.79 -9.92
N GLY A 125 -19.36 -3.24 -8.71
CA GLY A 125 -20.43 -2.88 -7.78
C GLY A 125 -21.13 -4.03 -7.05
N LYS A 126 -20.89 -5.30 -7.42
CA LYS A 126 -21.53 -6.44 -6.74
C LYS A 126 -20.90 -6.74 -5.39
N VAL A 127 -19.57 -6.61 -5.29
CA VAL A 127 -18.80 -6.91 -4.07
C VAL A 127 -18.45 -5.64 -3.31
N THR A 128 -18.05 -4.61 -4.04
CA THR A 128 -17.55 -3.33 -3.49
C THR A 128 -18.68 -2.34 -3.17
N GLY A 129 -19.91 -2.62 -3.61
CA GLY A 129 -21.10 -1.83 -3.30
C GLY A 129 -21.03 -0.43 -3.90
N SER A 130 -21.11 0.59 -3.04
CA SER A 130 -21.01 2.00 -3.44
C SER A 130 -19.57 2.50 -3.61
N LEU A 131 -18.58 1.72 -3.19
CA LEU A 131 -17.17 1.99 -3.44
C LEU A 131 -16.76 1.31 -4.73
N PHE A 132 -15.96 1.98 -5.54
CA PHE A 132 -15.47 1.43 -6.80
C PHE A 132 -14.03 1.89 -7.04
N LEU A 133 -13.18 1.00 -7.56
CA LEU A 133 -11.77 1.30 -7.77
C LEU A 133 -11.58 2.09 -9.07
N PHE A 134 -12.26 1.69 -10.14
CA PHE A 134 -12.12 2.30 -11.47
C PHE A 134 -13.26 3.26 -11.80
N GLN A 135 -12.96 4.35 -12.52
CA GLN A 135 -14.01 5.23 -13.02
C GLN A 135 -14.89 4.50 -14.06
N ALA A 136 -14.33 3.54 -14.80
CA ALA A 136 -15.09 2.71 -15.74
C ALA A 136 -16.23 1.92 -15.07
N SER A 137 -16.15 1.67 -13.76
CA SER A 137 -17.20 1.00 -12.98
C SER A 137 -18.37 1.94 -12.63
N HIS A 138 -18.27 3.24 -12.94
CA HIS A 138 -19.31 4.25 -12.73
C HIS A 138 -20.21 4.39 -13.97
N PRO A 139 -21.53 4.69 -13.84
CA PRO A 139 -22.27 4.98 -12.60
C PRO A 139 -22.88 3.74 -11.95
N LEU A 140 -22.58 3.57 -10.65
CA LEU A 140 -23.38 2.76 -9.74
C LEU A 140 -24.20 3.71 -8.85
N PRO A 141 -25.46 3.39 -8.52
CA PRO A 141 -26.26 4.21 -7.62
C PRO A 141 -25.56 4.33 -6.26
N GLY A 142 -25.19 5.55 -5.85
CA GLY A 142 -24.45 5.75 -4.60
C GLY A 142 -23.63 7.04 -4.52
N LEU A 143 -22.40 6.90 -4.03
CA LEU A 143 -21.48 8.01 -3.74
C LEU A 143 -21.06 8.75 -5.02
N SER A 144 -20.91 10.08 -4.91
CA SER A 144 -20.25 10.85 -5.96
C SER A 144 -18.81 10.37 -6.15
N LEU A 145 -18.28 10.50 -7.38
CA LEU A 145 -16.91 10.11 -7.70
C LEU A 145 -15.88 10.72 -6.73
N GLU A 146 -16.06 11.99 -6.39
CA GLU A 146 -15.20 12.70 -5.44
C GLU A 146 -15.28 12.11 -4.03
N ALA A 147 -16.49 11.86 -3.53
CA ALA A 147 -16.67 11.25 -2.22
C ALA A 147 -16.05 9.83 -2.17
N ASN A 148 -16.20 9.04 -3.25
CA ASN A 148 -15.57 7.73 -3.36
C ASN A 148 -14.03 7.82 -3.25
N ARG A 149 -13.38 8.78 -3.92
CA ARG A 149 -11.92 8.97 -3.82
C ARG A 149 -11.45 9.31 -2.41
N TRP A 150 -12.20 10.13 -1.68
CA TRP A 150 -11.91 10.41 -0.26
C TRP A 150 -12.05 9.16 0.62
N TRP A 151 -13.09 8.35 0.42
CA TRP A 151 -13.28 7.11 1.16
C TRP A 151 -12.19 6.08 0.87
N LEU A 152 -11.74 5.94 -0.37
CA LEU A 152 -10.62 5.08 -0.74
C LEU A 152 -9.31 5.53 -0.07
N MET A 153 -9.06 6.85 -0.02
CA MET A 153 -7.89 7.39 0.67
C MET A 153 -7.95 7.12 2.18
N ALA A 154 -9.10 7.35 2.81
CA ALA A 154 -9.30 7.05 4.23
C ALA A 154 -9.11 5.55 4.52
N ALA A 155 -9.62 4.68 3.66
CA ALA A 155 -9.41 3.24 3.76
C ALA A 155 -7.92 2.86 3.62
N ALA A 156 -7.20 3.46 2.67
CA ALA A 156 -5.76 3.21 2.50
C ALA A 156 -4.96 3.60 3.75
N LEU A 157 -5.26 4.76 4.35
CA LEU A 157 -4.63 5.20 5.60
C LEU A 157 -4.94 4.27 6.77
N MET A 158 -6.18 3.79 6.87
CA MET A 158 -6.59 2.83 7.89
C MET A 158 -5.85 1.50 7.73
N VAL A 159 -5.75 0.98 6.50
CA VAL A 159 -5.00 -0.25 6.20
C VAL A 159 -3.51 -0.08 6.49
N LEU A 160 -2.93 1.08 6.17
CA LEU A 160 -1.54 1.40 6.50
C LEU A 160 -1.30 1.44 8.02
N ALA A 161 -2.22 2.04 8.78
CA ALA A 161 -2.15 2.04 10.24
C ALA A 161 -2.21 0.61 10.81
N LEU A 162 -3.09 -0.24 10.26
CA LEU A 162 -3.14 -1.66 10.62
C LEU A 162 -1.83 -2.38 10.30
N ALA A 163 -1.25 -2.14 9.12
CA ALA A 163 0.04 -2.70 8.72
C ALA A 163 1.16 -2.30 9.70
N ALA A 164 1.21 -1.03 10.10
CA ALA A 164 2.18 -0.52 11.07
C ALA A 164 2.00 -1.16 12.46
N THR A 165 0.75 -1.32 12.93
CA THR A 165 0.50 -1.99 14.23
C THR A 165 0.87 -3.47 14.20
N LEU A 166 0.57 -4.18 13.11
CA LEU A 166 0.94 -5.58 12.93
C LEU A 166 2.45 -5.76 12.89
N TRP A 167 3.15 -4.86 12.18
CA TRP A 167 4.60 -4.84 12.14
C TRP A 167 5.22 -4.63 13.52
N GLY A 168 4.76 -3.61 14.27
CA GLY A 168 5.26 -3.31 15.61
C GLY A 168 4.98 -4.42 16.64
N ARG A 169 3.89 -5.20 16.46
CA ARG A 169 3.65 -6.41 17.28
C ARG A 169 4.68 -7.50 16.99
N ARG A 170 5.03 -7.71 15.72
CA ARG A 170 6.01 -8.74 15.31
C ARG A 170 7.43 -8.40 15.72
N GLU A 171 7.82 -7.14 15.61
CA GLU A 171 9.11 -6.66 16.10
C GLU A 171 9.30 -7.01 17.58
N ARG A 172 8.29 -6.75 18.42
CA ARG A 172 8.34 -7.08 19.85
C ARG A 172 8.54 -8.57 20.07
N ALA A 173 7.81 -9.42 19.35
CA ALA A 173 7.95 -10.86 19.46
C ALA A 173 9.36 -11.36 19.11
N VAL A 174 9.97 -10.86 18.03
CA VAL A 174 11.34 -11.23 17.61
C VAL A 174 12.38 -10.77 18.65
N ARG A 175 12.23 -9.55 19.18
CA ARG A 175 13.13 -9.03 20.24
C ARG A 175 13.05 -9.85 21.52
N CYS A 176 11.85 -10.30 21.91
CA CYS A 176 11.68 -11.18 23.08
C CYS A 176 12.35 -12.54 22.89
N GLN A 177 12.40 -13.06 21.67
CA GLN A 177 13.12 -14.30 21.35
C GLN A 177 14.64 -14.10 21.39
N ALA A 178 15.15 -13.05 20.75
CA ALA A 178 16.58 -12.74 20.72
C ALA A 178 17.17 -12.42 22.13
N GLY A 179 16.40 -11.75 22.99
CA GLY A 179 16.78 -11.49 24.38
C GLY A 179 16.70 -12.71 25.31
N GLY A 180 16.27 -13.88 24.81
CA GLY A 180 16.05 -15.12 25.57
C GLY A 180 17.33 -15.86 25.96
N GLY A 181 18.45 -15.52 25.32
CA GLY A 181 19.75 -16.17 25.57
C GLY A 181 20.51 -15.70 26.81
N ARG A 182 19.97 -14.78 27.63
CA ARG A 182 20.60 -14.35 28.90
C ARG A 182 19.69 -14.66 30.09
N PRO A 183 19.91 -15.79 30.80
CA PRO A 183 19.05 -16.23 31.91
C PRO A 183 19.03 -15.31 33.15
N GLY A 184 19.87 -14.27 33.21
CA GLY A 184 20.17 -13.58 34.48
C GLY A 184 19.43 -12.29 34.80
N LEU A 185 18.64 -11.70 33.89
CA LEU A 185 18.12 -10.33 34.08
C LEU A 185 16.61 -10.16 33.83
N ARG A 186 15.89 -11.27 33.58
CA ARG A 186 14.48 -11.23 33.12
C ARG A 186 13.41 -11.04 34.19
N ALA A 187 13.75 -10.99 35.48
CA ALA A 187 12.73 -10.91 36.53
C ALA A 187 12.19 -9.49 36.79
N ALA A 188 12.73 -8.42 36.18
CA ALA A 188 12.45 -7.05 36.64
C ALA A 188 11.55 -6.19 35.72
N ARG A 189 11.18 -6.65 34.52
CA ARG A 189 10.25 -5.90 33.65
C ARG A 189 9.28 -6.89 33.01
N GLY A 190 8.10 -7.01 33.59
CA GLY A 190 7.02 -7.90 33.15
C GLY A 190 6.39 -7.46 31.84
N ASP A 191 7.20 -7.29 30.79
CA ASP A 191 6.75 -7.02 29.43
C ASP A 191 7.39 -8.05 28.50
N CYS A 192 6.63 -9.08 28.16
CA CYS A 192 6.77 -9.84 26.92
C CYS A 192 5.43 -9.74 26.17
#